data_AF-A0A954KVN4-F1
#
_entry.id   AF-A0A954KVN4-F1
#
_cell.length_a   1.000
_cell.length_b   1.000
_cell.length_c   1.000
_cell.angle_alpha   90.00
_cell.angle_beta   90.00
_cell.angle_gamma   90.00
#
_symmetry.space_group_name_H-M   'P 1'
#
loop_
_entity.id
_entity.type
_entity.pdbx_description
1 polymer ?
#
loop_
_entity_poly.entity_id
_entity_poly.type
_entity_poly.pdbx_seq_one_letter_code
_entity_poly.pdbx_strand_id
1 'polypeptide(L)'
;MQGLWLLLFGMVVGVFGGLFGIGGGLIIVPGLMLFFGLTQRQAQGTSLAVMIPPIGFFGALAYYNRGDIKLPIVGWVALGFIIGAYFGAVLHPRLPLPLLRVAFGLLLLYVGFTFVMYPAAEKTSTALPPAIAAIVSGIVAWALRKQRLPVAPKPESQNDDETEYHI
;
A
#
# COMPACT_ATOMS: atom_id res chain seq x y z
N MET A 1 -3.71 -17.27 15.62
CA MET A 1 -2.42 -16.52 15.69
C MET A 1 -2.31 -15.37 14.67
N GLN A 2 -2.85 -15.46 13.46
CA GLN A 2 -2.75 -14.38 12.45
C GLN A 2 -3.50 -13.07 12.83
N GLY A 3 -4.62 -13.15 13.54
CA GLY A 3 -5.42 -11.97 13.91
C GLY A 3 -4.67 -10.96 14.79
N LEU A 4 -3.81 -11.43 15.70
CA LEU A 4 -3.02 -10.56 16.58
C LEU A 4 -2.01 -9.72 15.77
N TRP A 5 -1.37 -10.31 14.77
CA TRP A 5 -0.44 -9.61 13.88
C TRP A 5 -1.14 -8.55 13.02
N LEU A 6 -2.34 -8.84 12.53
CA LEU A 6 -3.16 -7.88 11.78
C LEU A 6 -3.57 -6.68 12.67
N LEU A 7 -3.89 -6.94 13.94
CA LEU A 7 -4.27 -5.91 14.89
C LEU A 7 -3.09 -4.99 15.22
N LEU A 8 -1.92 -5.57 15.52
CA LEU A 8 -0.68 -4.80 15.75
C LEU A 8 -0.27 -3.99 14.52
N PHE A 9 -0.34 -4.60 13.33
CA PHE A 9 -0.07 -3.89 12.06
C PHE A 9 -1.03 -2.73 11.85
N GLY A 10 -2.33 -2.95 12.08
CA GLY A 10 -3.37 -1.92 11.99
C GLY A 10 -3.15 -0.76 12.97
N MET A 11 -2.71 -1.03 14.20
CA MET A 11 -2.36 0.01 15.18
C MET A 11 -1.19 0.88 14.70
N VAL A 12 -0.10 0.25 14.28
CA VAL A 12 1.10 0.97 13.79
C VAL A 12 0.75 1.86 12.61
N VAL A 13 0.04 1.29 11.63
CA VAL A 13 -0.47 2.00 10.46
C VAL A 13 -1.40 3.15 10.84
N GLY A 14 -2.31 2.94 11.79
CA GLY A 14 -3.26 3.95 12.25
C GLY A 14 -2.55 5.16 12.89
N VAL A 15 -1.52 4.91 13.71
CA VAL A 15 -0.68 5.96 14.29
C VAL A 15 0.00 6.78 13.20
N PHE A 16 0.69 6.12 12.26
CA PHE A 16 1.37 6.82 11.17
C PHE A 16 0.41 7.54 10.22
N GLY A 17 -0.72 6.90 9.90
CA GLY A 17 -1.74 7.48 9.03
C GLY A 17 -2.42 8.70 9.64
N GLY A 18 -2.65 8.70 10.96
CA GLY A 18 -3.17 9.86 11.69
C GLY A 18 -2.12 10.98 11.88
N LEU A 19 -0.85 10.63 12.07
CA LEU A 19 0.22 11.60 12.29
C LEU A 19 0.61 12.38 11.02
N PHE A 20 0.63 11.70 9.87
CA PHE A 20 1.04 12.29 8.59
C PHE A 20 -0.14 12.69 7.69
N GLY A 21 -1.37 12.26 7.97
CA GLY A 21 -2.54 12.56 7.14
C GLY A 21 -2.54 11.93 5.73
N ILE A 22 -1.50 11.17 5.37
CA ILE A 22 -1.30 10.57 4.03
C ILE A 22 -2.32 9.45 3.75
N GLY A 23 -2.98 8.94 4.79
CA GLY A 23 -3.75 7.72 4.67
C GLY A 23 -2.79 6.54 4.48
N GLY A 24 -2.73 5.63 5.46
CA GLY A 24 -1.73 4.54 5.48
C GLY A 24 -1.69 3.59 4.27
N GLY A 25 -2.53 3.75 3.24
CA GLY A 25 -2.63 2.91 2.04
C GLY A 25 -1.30 2.71 1.30
N LEU A 26 -0.42 3.72 1.33
CA LEU A 26 0.94 3.62 0.78
C LEU A 26 1.76 2.46 1.40
N ILE A 27 1.51 2.18 2.68
CA ILE A 27 2.19 1.15 3.48
C ILE A 27 1.30 -0.11 3.62
N ILE A 28 -0.01 0.07 3.83
CA ILE A 28 -0.97 -1.03 4.02
C ILE A 28 -1.04 -1.92 2.79
N VAL A 29 -1.15 -1.36 1.59
CA VAL A 29 -1.31 -2.16 0.36
C VAL A 29 -0.11 -3.07 0.12
N PRO A 30 1.15 -2.57 0.04
CA PRO A 30 2.30 -3.45 -0.09
C PRO A 30 2.48 -4.35 1.13
N GLY A 31 2.16 -3.88 2.34
CA GLY A 31 2.25 -4.70 3.56
C GLY A 31 1.32 -5.92 3.54
N LEU A 32 0.05 -5.72 3.16
CA LEU A 32 -0.93 -6.79 3.01
C LEU A 32 -0.55 -7.79 1.92
N MET A 33 0.08 -7.32 0.84
CA MET A 33 0.55 -8.22 -0.22
C MET A 33 1.80 -9.01 0.18
N LEU A 34 2.80 -8.35 0.76
CA LEU A 34 4.10 -8.93 1.04
C LEU A 34 4.08 -9.84 2.28
N PHE A 35 3.42 -9.39 3.35
CA PHE A 35 3.39 -10.09 4.64
C PHE A 35 2.19 -11.02 4.77
N PHE A 36 1.03 -10.63 4.24
CA PHE A 36 -0.22 -11.37 4.42
C PHE A 36 -0.70 -12.10 3.15
N GLY A 37 -0.02 -11.93 2.01
CA GLY A 37 -0.29 -12.70 0.79
C GLY A 37 -1.60 -12.33 0.08
N LEU A 38 -2.20 -11.18 0.39
CA LEU A 38 -3.43 -10.72 -0.28
C LEU A 38 -3.13 -10.40 -1.75
N THR A 39 -4.10 -10.66 -2.62
CA THR A 39 -4.04 -10.17 -4.01
C THR A 39 -4.09 -8.64 -4.03
N GLN A 40 -3.54 -8.00 -5.08
CA GLN A 40 -3.53 -6.53 -5.23
C GLN A 40 -4.92 -5.91 -4.99
N ARG A 41 -5.96 -6.52 -5.58
CA ARG A 41 -7.37 -6.09 -5.43
C ARG A 41 -7.84 -6.16 -3.98
N GLN A 42 -7.59 -7.29 -3.31
CA GLN A 42 -7.97 -7.48 -1.91
C GLN A 42 -7.22 -6.49 -1.02
N ALA A 43 -5.90 -6.36 -1.18
CA ALA A 43 -5.08 -5.44 -0.40
C ALA A 43 -5.56 -3.98 -0.54
N GLN A 44 -5.89 -3.54 -1.76
CA GLN A 44 -6.44 -2.21 -2.00
C GLN A 44 -7.80 -2.02 -1.33
N GLY A 45 -8.76 -2.93 -1.55
CA GLY A 45 -10.09 -2.83 -0.92
C GLY A 45 -10.04 -2.87 0.60
N THR A 46 -9.26 -3.78 1.18
CA THR A 46 -9.07 -3.89 2.62
C THR A 46 -8.41 -2.64 3.20
N SER A 47 -7.41 -2.07 2.51
CA SER A 47 -6.76 -0.83 2.96
C SER A 47 -7.74 0.34 3.05
N LEU A 48 -8.61 0.50 2.03
CA LEU A 48 -9.62 1.56 2.01
C LEU A 48 -10.60 1.42 3.18
N ALA A 49 -11.13 0.22 3.41
CA ALA A 49 -12.06 -0.04 4.50
C ALA A 49 -11.44 0.24 5.88
N VAL A 50 -10.20 -0.19 6.10
CA VAL A 50 -9.50 -0.02 7.38
C VAL A 50 -9.17 1.45 7.67
N MET A 51 -9.01 2.28 6.64
CA MET A 51 -8.59 3.68 6.79
C MET A 51 -9.75 4.65 7.10
N ILE A 52 -10.98 4.31 6.74
CA ILE A 52 -12.14 5.17 6.96
C ILE A 52 -12.34 5.49 8.45
N PRO A 53 -12.40 4.50 9.38
CA PRO A 53 -12.64 4.82 10.78
C PRO A 53 -11.53 5.67 11.44
N PRO A 54 -10.24 5.26 11.42
CA PRO A 54 -9.20 5.97 12.17
C PRO A 54 -8.81 7.32 11.55
N ILE A 55 -8.71 7.42 10.23
CA ILE A 55 -8.19 8.62 9.56
C ILE A 55 -9.34 9.48 9.04
N GLY A 56 -10.28 8.85 8.33
CA GLY A 56 -11.43 9.54 7.73
C GLY A 56 -12.39 10.12 8.77
N PHE A 57 -12.69 9.38 9.84
CA PHE A 57 -13.61 9.85 10.87
C PHE A 57 -12.89 10.43 12.09
N PHE A 58 -12.12 9.62 12.82
CA PHE A 58 -11.50 10.08 14.08
C PHE A 58 -10.42 11.14 13.86
N GLY A 59 -9.55 10.95 12.86
CA GLY A 59 -8.53 11.94 12.48
C GLY A 59 -9.15 13.26 12.07
N ALA A 60 -10.06 13.24 11.09
CA ALA A 60 -10.77 14.44 10.64
C ALA A 60 -11.49 15.17 11.78
N LEU A 61 -12.17 14.42 12.67
CA LEU A 61 -12.84 15.01 13.83
C LEU A 61 -11.85 15.69 14.79
N ALA A 62 -10.68 15.08 15.03
CA ALA A 62 -9.65 15.66 15.87
C ALA A 62 -9.11 16.98 15.29
N TYR A 63 -8.83 17.04 13.98
CA TYR A 63 -8.39 18.26 13.30
C TYR A 63 -9.50 19.31 13.21
N TYR A 64 -10.75 18.88 13.04
CA TYR A 64 -11.91 19.78 13.08
C TYR A 64 -12.02 20.48 14.43
N ASN A 65 -11.91 19.71 15.52
CA ASN A 65 -11.96 20.25 16.89
C ASN A 65 -10.80 21.20 17.21
N ARG A 66 -9.68 21.10 16.49
CA ARG A 66 -8.53 22.01 16.62
C ARG A 66 -8.64 23.28 15.78
N GLY A 67 -9.64 23.37 14.89
CA GLY A 67 -9.81 24.51 13.98
C GLY A 67 -8.89 24.50 12.76
N ASP A 68 -8.16 23.40 12.53
CA ASP A 68 -7.18 23.28 11.44
C ASP A 68 -7.82 22.97 10.07
N ILE A 69 -9.16 22.94 10.00
CA ILE A 69 -9.91 22.56 8.80
C ILE A 69 -10.59 23.76 8.15
N LYS A 70 -10.20 24.08 6.92
CA LYS A 70 -10.87 25.07 6.07
C LYS A 70 -12.03 24.42 5.30
N LEU A 71 -13.22 24.43 5.90
CA LEU A 71 -14.45 23.82 5.36
C LEU A 71 -14.75 24.13 3.87
N PRO A 72 -14.57 25.36 3.35
CA PRO A 72 -14.82 25.64 1.93
C PRO A 72 -13.90 24.85 0.99
N ILE A 73 -12.63 24.66 1.38
CA ILE A 73 -11.66 23.88 0.62
C ILE A 73 -12.03 22.41 0.66
N VAL A 74 -12.43 21.91 1.84
CA VAL A 74 -12.88 20.52 2.02
C VAL A 74 -14.04 20.20 1.07
N GLY A 75 -15.04 21.08 0.95
CA GLY A 75 -16.19 20.85 0.07
C GLY A 75 -15.80 20.63 -1.39
N TRP A 76 -14.96 21.51 -1.95
CA TRP A 76 -14.50 21.39 -3.34
C TRP A 76 -13.58 20.19 -3.57
N VAL A 77 -12.65 19.95 -2.65
CA VAL A 77 -11.73 18.81 -2.73
C VAL A 77 -12.48 17.49 -2.58
N ALA A 78 -13.44 17.41 -1.66
CA ALA A 78 -14.27 16.22 -1.45
C ALA A 78 -15.12 15.92 -2.69
N LEU A 79 -15.71 16.94 -3.32
CA LEU A 79 -16.49 16.75 -4.55
C LEU A 79 -15.62 16.19 -5.68
N GLY A 80 -14.46 16.81 -5.93
CA GLY A 80 -13.50 16.32 -6.93
C GLY A 80 -13.02 14.91 -6.61
N PHE A 81 -12.77 14.61 -5.33
CA PHE A 81 -12.36 13.30 -4.87
C PHE A 81 -13.44 12.24 -5.08
N ILE A 82 -14.70 12.51 -4.75
CA ILE A 82 -15.81 11.57 -4.95
C ILE A 82 -15.94 11.21 -6.44
N ILE A 83 -15.90 12.23 -7.31
CA ILE A 83 -16.00 12.05 -8.76
C ILE A 83 -14.80 11.22 -9.25
N GLY A 84 -13.59 11.63 -8.92
CA GLY A 84 -12.36 10.93 -9.33
C GLY A 84 -12.29 9.49 -8.81
N ALA A 85 -12.67 9.25 -7.55
CA ALA A 85 -12.70 7.93 -6.94
C ALA A 85 -13.75 7.02 -7.59
N TYR A 86 -14.93 7.55 -7.91
CA TYR A 86 -15.98 6.80 -8.62
C TYR A 86 -15.50 6.35 -10.00
N PHE A 87 -14.99 7.28 -10.82
CA PHE A 87 -14.48 6.94 -12.15
C PHE A 87 -13.26 6.02 -12.08
N GLY A 88 -12.36 6.24 -11.11
CA GLY A 88 -11.22 5.36 -10.84
C GLY A 88 -11.67 3.93 -10.50
N ALA A 89 -12.66 3.77 -9.61
CA ALA A 89 -13.21 2.47 -9.22
C ALA A 89 -13.93 1.75 -10.37
N VAL A 90 -14.63 2.49 -11.23
CA VAL A 90 -15.31 1.94 -12.42
C VAL A 90 -14.31 1.50 -13.49
N LEU A 91 -13.20 2.24 -13.66
CA LEU A 91 -12.17 1.92 -14.64
C LEU A 91 -11.25 0.79 -14.17
N HIS A 92 -11.05 0.67 -12.86
CA HIS A 92 -10.13 -0.27 -12.23
C HIS A 92 -10.28 -1.74 -12.67
N PRO A 93 -11.48 -2.35 -12.77
CA PRO A 93 -11.65 -3.73 -13.22
C PRO A 93 -11.24 -3.96 -14.69
N ARG A 94 -11.24 -2.90 -15.50
CA ARG A 94 -10.92 -2.94 -16.93
C ARG A 94 -9.41 -2.85 -17.20
N LEU A 95 -8.60 -2.57 -16.19
CA LEU A 95 -7.16 -2.43 -16.32
C LEU A 95 -6.43 -3.75 -16.01
N PRO A 96 -5.43 -4.13 -16.82
CA PRO A 96 -4.63 -5.31 -16.54
C PRO A 96 -3.78 -5.11 -15.27
N LEU A 97 -3.70 -6.15 -14.42
CA LEU A 97 -2.97 -6.13 -13.14
C LEU A 97 -1.52 -5.61 -13.24
N PRO A 98 -0.72 -5.98 -14.26
CA PRO A 98 0.64 -5.48 -14.41
C PRO A 98 0.70 -3.95 -14.57
N LEU A 99 -0.23 -3.37 -15.32
CA LEU A 99 -0.29 -1.92 -15.54
C LEU A 99 -0.58 -1.18 -14.25
N LEU A 100 -1.54 -1.68 -13.45
CA LEU A 100 -1.88 -1.09 -12.16
C LEU A 100 -0.70 -1.13 -11.19
N ARG A 101 0.07 -2.24 -11.20
CA ARG A 101 1.27 -2.40 -10.37
C ARG A 101 2.36 -1.41 -10.77
N VAL A 102 2.64 -1.26 -12.06
CA VAL A 102 3.64 -0.32 -12.59
C VAL A 102 3.23 1.13 -12.33
N ALA A 103 1.97 1.48 -12.60
CA ALA A 103 1.44 2.81 -12.35
C ALA A 103 1.53 3.21 -10.87
N PHE A 104 1.16 2.30 -9.96
CA PHE A 104 1.31 2.53 -8.53
C PHE A 104 2.79 2.69 -8.14
N GLY A 105 3.67 1.82 -8.63
CA GLY A 105 5.12 1.93 -8.37
C GLY A 105 5.73 3.25 -8.85
N LEU A 106 5.36 3.72 -10.04
CA LEU A 106 5.81 5.02 -10.58
C LEU A 106 5.28 6.19 -9.75
N LEU A 107 4.03 6.13 -9.29
CA LEU A 107 3.47 7.13 -8.38
C LEU A 107 4.28 7.21 -7.08
N LEU A 108 4.63 6.07 -6.49
CA LEU A 108 5.45 6.03 -5.27
C LEU A 108 6.83 6.65 -5.49
N LEU A 109 7.49 6.33 -6.61
CA LEU A 109 8.77 6.91 -6.98
C LEU A 109 8.68 8.43 -7.15
N TYR A 110 7.63 8.90 -7.83
CA TYR A 110 7.39 10.33 -8.04
C TYR A 110 7.18 11.09 -6.72
N VAL A 111 6.34 10.56 -5.83
CA VAL A 111 6.08 11.16 -4.51
C VAL A 111 7.35 11.16 -3.67
N GLY A 112 8.06 10.03 -3.61
CA GLY A 112 9.31 9.93 -2.87
C GLY A 112 10.38 10.90 -3.40
N PHE A 113 10.53 10.98 -4.72
CA PHE A 113 11.44 11.91 -5.37
C PHE A 113 11.07 13.37 -5.06
N THR A 114 9.79 13.72 -5.13
CA THR A 114 9.30 15.07 -4.81
C THR A 114 9.61 15.45 -3.36
N PHE A 115 9.38 14.55 -2.41
CA PHE A 115 9.72 14.79 -0.99
C PHE A 115 11.22 15.00 -0.74
N VAL A 116 12.07 14.32 -1.50
CA VAL A 116 13.53 14.48 -1.40
C VAL A 116 13.99 15.80 -2.05
N MET A 117 13.40 16.17 -3.18
CA MET A 117 13.82 17.33 -3.98
C MET A 117 13.20 18.65 -3.55
N TYR A 118 12.04 18.64 -2.91
CA TYR A 118 11.46 19.80 -2.24
C TYR A 118 11.74 19.68 -0.74
N PRO A 119 12.93 20.07 -0.25
CA PRO A 119 13.18 20.15 1.17
C PRO A 119 12.16 21.11 1.77
N ALA A 120 11.32 20.60 2.66
CA ALA A 120 10.41 21.42 3.43
C ALA A 120 11.23 22.55 4.06
N ALA A 121 10.82 23.79 3.79
CA ALA A 121 11.39 24.97 4.42
C ALA A 121 10.92 25.06 5.89
N GLU A 122 11.19 24.02 6.69
CA GLU A 122 11.06 24.07 8.14
C GLU A 122 12.30 23.42 8.77
N LYS A 123 12.99 24.24 9.57
CA LYS A 123 14.11 23.82 10.41
C LYS A 123 13.59 22.93 11.54
N THR A 124 13.40 21.65 11.27
CA THR A 124 13.20 20.66 12.34
C THR A 124 14.26 19.57 12.21
N SER A 125 15.35 19.80 12.93
CA SER A 125 16.44 18.86 13.13
C SER A 125 15.96 17.70 14.01
N THR A 126 15.33 16.70 13.37
CA THR A 126 15.20 15.37 13.94
C THR A 126 15.53 14.38 12.84
N ALA A 127 16.81 14.02 12.77
CA ALA A 127 17.24 12.83 12.07
C ALA A 127 16.34 11.67 12.49
N LEU A 128 15.79 10.93 11.52
CA LEU A 128 15.08 9.68 11.79
C LEU A 128 15.97 8.83 12.72
N PRO A 129 15.47 8.36 13.89
CA PRO A 129 16.24 7.47 14.74
C PRO A 129 16.75 6.31 13.89
N PRO A 130 18.04 5.94 13.95
CA PRO A 130 18.64 4.92 13.09
C PRO A 130 17.89 3.58 13.13
N ALA A 131 17.15 3.32 14.22
CA ALA A 131 16.22 2.21 14.36
C ALA A 131 15.13 2.18 13.28
N ILE A 132 14.52 3.33 12.94
CA ILE A 132 13.45 3.39 11.92
C ILE A 132 14.04 3.13 10.53
N ALA A 133 15.21 3.70 10.24
CA ALA A 133 15.91 3.47 8.97
C ALA A 133 16.33 1.98 8.81
N ALA A 134 16.80 1.35 9.88
CA ALA A 134 17.18 -0.07 9.91
C ALA A 134 15.97 -1.01 9.72
N ILE A 135 14.83 -0.68 10.33
CA ILE A 135 13.59 -1.47 10.19
C ILE A 135 13.06 -1.37 8.75
N VAL A 136 13.04 -0.16 8.18
CA VAL A 136 12.57 0.06 6.80
C VAL A 136 13.47 -0.68 5.81
N SER A 137 14.80 -0.58 5.95
CA SER A 137 15.74 -1.28 5.08
C SER A 137 15.68 -2.81 5.23
N GLY A 138 15.46 -3.34 6.44
CA GLY A 138 15.27 -4.77 6.68
C GLY A 138 13.99 -5.33 6.04
N ILE A 139 12.88 -4.58 6.12
CA ILE A 139 11.60 -4.93 5.47
C ILE A 139 11.75 -4.94 3.95
N VAL A 140 12.42 -3.93 3.39
CA VAL A 140 12.69 -3.85 1.94
C VAL A 140 13.59 -4.99 1.48
N ALA A 141 14.67 -5.29 2.21
CA ALA A 141 15.59 -6.38 1.90
C ALA A 141 14.89 -7.76 1.95
N TRP A 142 14.04 -7.99 2.95
CA TRP A 142 13.26 -9.23 3.07
C TRP A 142 12.24 -9.38 1.93
N ALA A 143 11.54 -8.30 1.58
CA ALA A 143 10.56 -8.29 0.50
C ALA A 143 11.19 -8.59 -0.87
N LEU A 144 12.36 -7.99 -1.15
CA LEU A 144 13.13 -8.27 -2.37
C LEU A 144 13.62 -9.72 -2.42
N ARG A 145 13.97 -10.30 -1.27
CA ARG A 145 14.41 -11.70 -1.18
C ARG A 145 13.26 -12.68 -1.42
N LYS A 146 12.05 -12.36 -0.94
CA LYS A 146 10.85 -13.20 -1.11
C LYS A 146 10.34 -13.24 -2.55
N GLN A 147 10.59 -12.21 -3.37
CA GLN A 147 10.26 -12.19 -4.80
C GLN A 147 11.19 -13.05 -5.67
N ARG A 148 12.29 -13.59 -5.12
CA ARG A 148 13.25 -14.44 -5.83
C ARG A 148 13.01 -15.95 -5.67
N LEU A 149 11.93 -16.38 -5.03
CA LEU A 149 11.66 -17.81 -4.89
C LEU A 149 11.31 -18.39 -6.28
N PRO A 150 12.09 -19.35 -6.80
CA PRO A 150 11.86 -19.92 -8.12
C PRO A 150 10.50 -20.63 -8.16
N VAL A 151 9.76 -20.41 -9.25
CA VAL A 151 8.55 -21.17 -9.55
C VAL A 151 8.97 -22.64 -9.59
N ALA A 152 8.44 -23.44 -8.66
CA ALA A 152 8.73 -24.87 -8.63
C ALA A 152 8.41 -25.45 -10.03
N PRO A 153 9.32 -26.23 -10.64
CA PRO A 153 9.07 -26.81 -11.94
C PRO A 153 7.80 -27.66 -11.86
N LYS A 154 6.89 -27.44 -12.81
CA LYS A 154 5.68 -28.25 -12.97
C LYS A 154 6.13 -29.71 -13.06
N PRO A 155 5.52 -30.65 -12.31
CA PRO A 155 5.80 -32.07 -12.54
C PRO A 155 5.48 -32.35 -14.00
N GLU A 156 6.50 -32.80 -14.72
CA GLU A 156 6.42 -33.21 -16.10
C GLU A 156 5.36 -34.30 -16.18
N SER A 157 4.29 -34.05 -16.93
CA SER A 157 3.30 -35.08 -17.22
C SER A 157 4.04 -36.16 -17.98
N GLN A 158 4.26 -37.27 -17.29
CA GLN A 158 4.71 -38.53 -17.84
C GLN A 158 3.83 -38.83 -19.05
N ASN A 159 4.37 -38.57 -20.25
CA ASN A 159 3.76 -39.00 -21.49
C ASN A 159 3.93 -40.52 -21.52
N ASP A 160 2.85 -41.24 -21.28
CA ASP A 160 2.72 -42.68 -21.54
C ASP A 160 2.68 -42.94 -23.05
N ASP A 161 3.69 -42.47 -23.79
CA ASP A 161 4.00 -42.87 -25.17
C ASP A 161 5.33 -43.65 -25.15
N GLU A 162 5.38 -44.72 -24.37
CA GLU A 162 6.36 -45.78 -24.56
C GLU A 162 5.85 -46.75 -25.64
N THR A 163 6.40 -46.54 -26.84
CA THR A 163 6.89 -47.60 -27.74
C THR A 163 5.85 -48.56 -28.32
N GLU A 164 5.17 -48.02 -29.32
CA GLU A 164 5.20 -48.53 -30.70
C GLU A 164 6.43 -49.44 -31.03
N TYR A 165 6.12 -50.68 -31.44
CA TYR A 165 6.91 -51.63 -32.24
C TYR A 165 8.40 -51.84 -31.96
N HIS A 166 8.72 -52.99 -31.34
CA HIS A 166 9.89 -53.79 -31.74
C HIS A 166 9.54 -55.29 -31.73
N ILE A 167 9.38 -55.81 -32.95
CA ILE A 167 9.60 -57.19 -33.49
C ILE A 167 9.42 -58.39 -32.56
#